data_AF-A0A2T4U6X1-F1
#
_entry.id   AF-A0A2T4U6X1-F1
#
_cell.length_a   1.000
_cell.length_b   1.000
_cell.length_c   1.000
_cell.angle_alpha   90.00
_cell.angle_beta   90.00
_cell.angle_gamma   90.00
#
_symmetry.space_group_name_H-M   'P 1'
#
loop_
_entity.id
_entity.type
_entity.pdbx_description
1 polymer ?
#
loop_
_entity_poly.entity_id
_entity_poly.type
_entity_poly.pdbx_seq_one_letter_code
_entity_poly.pdbx_strand_id
1 'polypeptide(L)' 'MWTAREREQYLSATASFLTGRHGFSEREAWRRLQKAGLPAQIRRDTEETIRLSPKARAEIIAGKYECS' A
#
# COMPACT_ATOMS: atom_id res chain seq x y z
N MET A 1 -13.33 11.86 6.41
CA MET A 1 -11.87 11.79 6.68
C MET A 1 -11.59 10.46 7.36
N TRP A 2 -10.61 9.67 6.89
CA TRP A 2 -10.21 8.45 7.60
C TRP A 2 -9.55 8.78 8.93
N THR A 3 -9.92 8.01 9.95
CA THR A 3 -9.24 7.94 11.22
C THR A 3 -7.83 7.35 11.07
N ALA A 4 -6.95 7.60 12.04
CA ALA A 4 -5.63 6.97 12.08
C ALA A 4 -5.70 5.43 11.98
N ARG A 5 -6.74 4.84 12.59
CA ARG A 5 -6.99 3.39 12.58
C ARG A 5 -7.33 2.86 11.19
N GLU A 6 -8.20 3.53 10.44
CA GLU A 6 -8.54 3.12 9.07
C GLU A 6 -7.34 3.20 8.14
N ARG A 7 -6.48 4.22 8.30
CA ARG A 7 -5.23 4.36 7.53
C ARG A 7 -4.28 3.20 7.81
N GLU A 8 -4.11 2.85 9.08
CA GLU A 8 -3.27 1.74 9.49
C GLU A 8 -3.81 0.40 8.98
N GLN A 9 -5.13 0.17 9.08
CA GLN A 9 -5.79 -1.02 8.53
C GLN A 9 -5.57 -1.14 7.02
N TYR A 10 -5.70 -0.04 6.27
CA TYR A 10 -5.48 -0.05 4.83
C TYR A 10 -4.02 -0.35 4.46
N LEU A 11 -3.06 0.28 5.15
CA LEU A 11 -1.63 0.02 4.93
C LEU A 11 -1.28 -1.43 5.24
N SER A 12 -1.77 -1.96 6.37
CA SER A 12 -1.59 -3.34 6.79
C SER A 12 -2.22 -4.33 5.80
N ALA A 13 -3.42 -4.05 5.31
CA ALA A 13 -4.07 -4.86 4.28
C ALA A 13 -3.27 -4.85 2.96
N THR A 14 -2.78 -3.68 2.54
CA THR A 14 -1.96 -3.56 1.32
C THR A 14 -0.64 -4.33 1.46
N ALA A 15 0.00 -4.25 2.63
CA ALA A 15 1.21 -5.03 2.94
C ALA A 15 0.91 -6.53 2.89
N SER A 16 -0.21 -6.97 3.47
CA SER A 16 -0.63 -8.38 3.47
C SER A 16 -0.89 -8.92 2.05
N PHE A 17 -1.39 -8.09 1.14
CA PHE A 17 -1.51 -8.49 -0.27
C PHE A 17 -0.15 -8.61 -0.96
N LEU A 18 0.77 -7.70 -0.68
CA LEU A 18 2.15 -7.78 -1.19
C LEU A 18 2.86 -9.05 -0.70
N THR A 19 2.66 -9.44 0.56
CA THR A 19 3.27 -10.68 1.08
C THR A 19 2.60 -11.93 0.50
N GLY A 20 1.27 -12.00 0.56
CA GLY A 20 0.52 -13.20 0.16
C GLY A 20 0.51 -13.46 -1.35
N ARG A 21 0.45 -12.41 -2.18
CA ARG A 21 0.31 -12.55 -3.63
C ARG A 21 1.64 -12.48 -4.39
N HIS A 22 2.57 -11.66 -3.91
CA HIS A 22 3.85 -11.42 -4.59
C HIS A 22 5.03 -12.09 -3.86
N GLY A 23 4.79 -12.79 -2.75
CA GLY A 23 5.82 -13.51 -2.01
C GLY A 23 6.86 -12.62 -1.31
N PHE A 24 6.60 -11.31 -1.19
CA PHE A 24 7.50 -10.41 -0.48
C PHE A 24 7.51 -10.75 1.02
N SER A 25 8.66 -10.60 1.67
CA SER A 25 8.69 -10.59 3.13
C SER A 25 7.92 -9.38 3.66
N GLU A 26 7.37 -9.48 4.87
CA GLU A 26 6.64 -8.37 5.50
C GLU A 26 7.47 -7.08 5.53
N ARG A 27 8.77 -7.21 5.86
CA ARG A 27 9.71 -6.09 5.85
C ARG A 27 9.86 -5.46 4.47
N GLU A 28 9.90 -6.27 3.41
CA GLU A 28 10.02 -5.80 2.04
C GLU A 28 8.72 -5.18 1.53
N ALA A 29 7.57 -5.74 1.89
CA ALA A 29 6.26 -5.16 1.61
C ALA A 29 6.15 -3.74 2.21
N TRP A 30 6.49 -3.58 3.49
CA TRP A 30 6.53 -2.27 4.14
C TRP A 30 7.52 -1.31 3.50
N ARG A 31 8.72 -1.78 3.15
CA ARG A 31 9.72 -0.96 2.44
C ARG A 31 9.17 -0.47 1.10
N ARG A 32 8.48 -1.32 0.33
CA ARG A 32 7.85 -0.93 -0.95
C ARG A 32 6.73 0.08 -0.76
N LEU A 33 5.90 -0.07 0.28
CA LEU A 33 4.87 0.92 0.62
C LEU A 33 5.48 2.29 0.93
N GLN A 34 6.57 2.32 1.71
CA GLN A 34 7.30 3.54 2.04
C GLN A 34 7.95 4.17 0.81
N LYS A 35 8.63 3.37 -0.03
CA LYS A 35 9.27 3.83 -1.26
C LYS A 35 8.24 4.36 -2.27
N ALA A 36 7.04 3.79 -2.30
CA ALA A 36 5.92 4.27 -3.09
C ALA A 36 5.26 5.55 -2.52
N GLY A 37 5.67 6.03 -1.35
CA GLY A 37 5.11 7.23 -0.71
C GLY A 37 3.68 7.05 -0.18
N LEU A 38 3.16 5.81 -0.12
CA LEU A 38 1.76 5.55 0.20
C LEU A 38 1.34 6.09 1.58
N PRO A 39 2.12 5.91 2.67
CA PRO A 39 1.74 6.47 3.97
C PRO A 39 1.62 7.99 3.98
N ALA A 40 2.49 8.69 3.23
CA ALA A 40 2.45 10.14 3.08
C ALA A 40 1.26 10.58 2.21
N GLN A 41 0.97 9.83 1.14
CA GLN A 41 -0.17 10.08 0.25
C GLN A 41 -1.50 9.95 1.01
N ILE A 42 -1.70 8.86 1.76
CA ILE A 42 -2.91 8.64 2.58
C ILE A 42 -3.11 9.76 3.62
N ARG A 43 -2.01 10.36 4.10
CA ARG A 43 -2.08 11.46 5.07
C ARG A 43 -2.50 12.79 4.43
N ARG A 44 -2.10 13.04 3.18
CA ARG A 44 -2.38 14.29 2.44
C ARG A 44 -3.68 14.24 1.66
N ASP A 45 -3.95 13.13 0.99
CA ASP A 45 -5.05 12.98 0.04
C ASP A 45 -5.78 11.65 0.27
N THR A 46 -6.72 11.68 1.22
CA THR A 46 -7.55 10.50 1.49
C THR A 46 -8.50 10.20 0.33
N GLU A 47 -8.97 11.18 -0.44
CA GLU A 47 -9.97 10.97 -1.50
C GLU A 47 -9.42 10.20 -2.70
N GLU A 48 -8.20 10.50 -3.15
CA GLU A 48 -7.59 9.73 -4.24
C GLU A 48 -7.22 8.30 -3.80
N THR A 49 -6.97 8.11 -2.49
CA THR A 49 -6.71 6.79 -1.92
C THR A 49 -7.98 5.92 -1.92
N ILE A 50 -9.16 6.51 -1.69
CA ILE A 50 -10.48 5.83 -1.64
C ILE A 50 -10.82 5.12 -2.97
N ARG A 51 -10.29 5.58 -4.11
CA ARG A 51 -10.62 4.99 -5.42
C ARG A 51 -10.04 3.59 -5.64
N LEU A 52 -9.03 3.19 -4.88
CA LEU A 52 -8.35 1.91 -5.09
C LEU A 52 -8.43 1.05 -3.83
N SER A 53 -8.85 -0.20 -4.00
CA SER A 53 -8.80 -1.20 -2.94
C SER A 53 -7.35 -1.52 -2.54
N PRO A 54 -7.08 -1.99 -1.30
CA PRO A 54 -5.74 -2.41 -0.88
C PRO A 54 -5.08 -3.40 -1.85
N LYS A 55 -5.88 -4.31 -2.43
CA LYS A 55 -5.44 -5.25 -3.46
C LYS A 55 -4.96 -4.52 -4.72
N ALA A 56 -5.79 -3.64 -5.29
CA ALA A 56 -5.41 -2.89 -6.49
C ALA A 56 -4.16 -2.02 -6.25
N ARG A 57 -4.04 -1.45 -5.05
CA ARG A 57 -2.87 -0.68 -4.66
C ARG A 57 -1.61 -1.54 -4.56
N ALA A 58 -1.73 -2.73 -3.98
CA ALA A 58 -0.63 -3.69 -3.92
C ALA A 58 -0.16 -4.10 -5.32
N GLU A 59 -1.07 -4.36 -6.26
CA GLU A 59 -0.70 -4.68 -7.65
C GLU A 59 0.05 -3.51 -8.33
N ILE A 60 -0.42 -2.26 -8.14
CA ILE A 60 0.28 -1.08 -8.69
C ILE A 60 1.68 -0.94 -8.09
N ILE A 61 1.82 -1.13 -6.78
CA ILE A 61 3.10 -1.02 -6.09
C ILE A 61 4.04 -2.15 -6.53
N ALA A 62 3.55 -3.38 -6.66
CA ALA A 62 4.33 -4.50 -7.16
C ALA A 62 4.81 -4.23 -8.59
N GLY A 63 3.89 -3.91 -9.51
CA GLY A 63 4.19 -3.69 -10.93
C GLY A 63 5.11 -2.51 -11.19
N LYS A 64 5.05 -1.44 -10.38
CA LYS A 64 5.99 -0.31 -10.48
C LYS A 64 7.47 -0.70 -10.26
N TYR A 65 7.74 -1.82 -9.60
CA TYR A 65 9.10 -2.29 -9.33
C TYR A 65 9.45 -3.58 -10.08
N GLU A 66 8.59 -4.10 -10.95
CA GLU A 66 8.89 -5.24 -11.83
C GLU A 66 9.36 -4.81 -13.23
N CYS A 67 9.20 -3.53 -13.60
CA CYS A 67 9.66 -2.98 -14.89
C CYS A 67 10.90 -2.07 -14.79
N SER A 68 11.79 -2.27 -13.82
CA SER A 68 13.06 -1.52 -13.70
C SER A 68 14.24 -2.44 -13.50
#